data_AF-A0A2N4X3E0-F1
#
_entry.id   AF-A0A2N4X3E0-F1
#
_cell.length_a   1.000
_cell.length_b   1.000
_cell.length_c   1.000
_cell.angle_alpha   90.00
_cell.angle_beta   90.00
_cell.angle_gamma   90.00
#
_symmetry.space_group_name_H-M   'P 1'
#
loop_
_entity.id
_entity.type
_entity.pdbx_description
1 polymer ?
#
loop_
_entity_poly.entity_id
_entity_poly.type
_entity_poly.pdbx_seq_one_letter_code
_entity_poly.pdbx_strand_id
1 'polypeptide(L)'
;MSEVTSIKTVAARLRRMARTPSNSPQDGEGKPMRFSAATALPLILPEARSGVVPIVEKLAYVNKASINVVRRVNSLELLKQMVSGGQAHTVLPKSAIMRELREGSLAVCPIVDPVLNQPVSIGATRDCKVPRLVERADMILRHTLSALVASDAWPATLLFEPDTI
;
A
#
# COMPACT_ATOMS: atom_id res chain seq x y z
N MET A 1 12.99 4.00 -26.92
CA MET A 1 12.37 2.90 -26.16
C MET A 1 13.35 2.52 -25.07
N SER A 2 13.22 3.11 -23.89
CA SER A 2 14.23 3.00 -22.83
C SER A 2 14.03 1.70 -22.07
N GLU A 3 14.94 0.77 -22.32
CA GLU A 3 15.00 -0.57 -21.77
C GLU A 3 15.47 -0.51 -20.30
N VAL A 4 14.56 -0.80 -19.37
CA VAL A 4 14.86 -0.89 -17.94
C VAL A 4 15.22 -2.35 -17.64
N THR A 5 16.52 -2.67 -17.58
CA THR A 5 16.99 -3.97 -17.09
C THR A 5 18.14 -3.78 -16.11
N SER A 6 17.78 -3.76 -14.82
CA SER A 6 18.45 -4.41 -13.68
C SER A 6 17.80 -3.83 -12.42
N ILE A 7 16.68 -4.45 -12.00
CA ILE A 7 15.95 -4.07 -10.80
C ILE A 7 16.54 -4.91 -9.66
N LYS A 8 17.30 -4.31 -8.75
CA LYS A 8 17.54 -4.93 -7.45
C LYS A 8 16.24 -4.78 -6.65
N THR A 9 15.37 -5.76 -6.79
CA THR A 9 14.07 -5.81 -6.12
C THR A 9 14.26 -5.86 -4.61
N VAL A 10 14.21 -4.71 -3.97
CA VAL A 10 13.54 -4.64 -2.67
C VAL A 10 12.06 -4.83 -2.98
N ALA A 11 11.35 -5.58 -2.14
CA ALA A 11 9.91 -5.61 -2.18
C ALA A 11 9.39 -5.76 -0.75
N ALA A 12 8.20 -5.25 -0.52
CA ALA A 12 7.56 -5.12 0.78
C ALA A 12 6.11 -5.57 0.62
N ARG A 13 5.63 -6.51 1.44
CA ARG A 13 4.25 -7.05 1.34
C ARG A 13 3.29 -6.22 2.21
N LEU A 14 2.36 -5.48 1.60
CA LEU A 14 1.41 -4.60 2.32
C LEU A 14 -0.01 -5.18 2.34
N ARG A 15 -0.58 -5.36 3.54
CA ARG A 15 -1.94 -5.88 3.77
C ARG A 15 -2.84 -4.73 4.28
N ARG A 16 -4.12 -4.66 3.86
CA ARG A 16 -5.30 -3.99 4.51
C ARG A 16 -6.05 -2.94 3.64
N MET A 17 -7.29 -2.64 4.07
CA MET A 17 -8.28 -1.69 3.52
C MET A 17 -8.66 -0.66 4.60
N ALA A 18 -9.05 0.56 4.23
CA ALA A 18 -9.48 1.60 5.20
C ALA A 18 -11.03 1.75 5.23
N ARG A 19 -11.60 1.99 6.41
CA ARG A 19 -13.02 2.20 6.71
C ARG A 19 -13.18 3.37 7.71
N THR A 20 -14.34 4.02 7.76
CA THR A 20 -14.69 5.00 8.79
C THR A 20 -14.89 4.33 10.17
N PRO A 21 -14.56 4.97 11.31
CA PRO A 21 -14.79 4.38 12.63
C PRO A 21 -16.30 4.27 12.94
N SER A 22 -16.72 3.13 13.50
CA SER A 22 -18.07 2.94 14.06
C SER A 22 -17.96 2.91 15.59
N ASN A 23 -18.21 4.07 16.21
CA ASN A 23 -18.55 4.40 17.61
C ASN A 23 -18.14 3.50 18.82
N SER A 24 -17.10 2.66 18.70
CA SER A 24 -16.58 1.84 19.80
C SER A 24 -15.08 2.11 19.96
N PRO A 25 -14.60 2.64 21.11
CA PRO A 25 -13.24 3.20 21.23
C PRO A 25 -12.08 2.19 21.29
N GLN A 26 -12.30 0.90 21.03
CA GLN A 26 -11.31 -0.16 21.34
C GLN A 26 -10.78 -0.95 20.13
N ASP A 27 -11.34 -0.81 18.93
CA ASP A 27 -10.97 -1.63 17.77
C ASP A 27 -10.56 -0.78 16.55
N GLY A 28 -9.31 -0.30 16.52
CA GLY A 28 -8.72 0.31 15.32
C GLY A 28 -8.57 -0.68 14.14
N GLU A 29 -8.78 -1.97 14.41
CA GLU A 29 -8.78 -3.06 13.43
C GLU A 29 -10.16 -3.73 13.37
N GLY A 30 -10.89 -3.53 12.28
CA GLY A 30 -12.10 -4.26 11.96
C GLY A 30 -11.81 -5.73 11.61
N LYS A 31 -12.82 -6.59 11.78
CA LYS A 31 -12.73 -8.02 11.46
C LYS A 31 -12.24 -8.24 10.03
N PRO A 32 -11.23 -9.11 9.80
CA PRO A 32 -10.74 -9.41 8.46
C PRO A 32 -11.84 -9.82 7.49
N MET A 33 -11.71 -9.42 6.22
CA MET A 33 -12.69 -9.72 5.18
C MET A 33 -12.04 -10.27 3.91
N ARG A 34 -12.85 -10.97 3.10
CA ARG A 34 -12.44 -11.47 1.79
C ARG A 34 -12.33 -10.31 0.80
N PHE A 35 -11.46 -10.46 -0.19
CA PHE A 35 -11.26 -9.49 -1.25
C PHE A 35 -12.56 -9.21 -2.01
N SER A 36 -13.33 -10.24 -2.35
CA SER A 36 -14.63 -10.08 -3.04
C SER A 36 -15.65 -9.26 -2.24
N ALA A 37 -15.67 -9.42 -0.91
CA ALA A 37 -16.51 -8.63 -0.03
C ALA A 37 -16.03 -7.18 0.05
N ALA A 38 -14.71 -6.98 0.10
CA ALA A 38 -14.10 -5.64 0.12
C ALA A 38 -14.38 -4.87 -1.19
N THR A 39 -14.29 -5.51 -2.34
CA THR A 39 -14.51 -4.86 -3.65
C THR A 39 -15.97 -4.63 -4.01
N ALA A 40 -16.91 -5.29 -3.31
CA ALA A 40 -18.35 -5.06 -3.48
C ALA A 40 -18.85 -3.78 -2.78
N LEU A 41 -18.12 -3.29 -1.77
CA LEU A 41 -18.43 -2.04 -1.08
C LEU A 41 -18.29 -0.83 -2.04
N PRO A 42 -18.96 0.30 -1.77
CA PRO A 42 -18.76 1.52 -2.54
C PRO A 42 -17.33 2.03 -2.36
N LEU A 43 -16.49 1.85 -3.39
CA LEU A 43 -15.07 2.18 -3.36
C LEU A 43 -14.77 3.53 -4.03
N ILE A 44 -14.00 4.36 -3.33
CA ILE A 44 -13.27 5.48 -3.90
C ILE A 44 -11.82 5.03 -4.10
N LEU A 45 -11.34 5.07 -5.34
CA LEU A 45 -9.97 4.67 -5.68
C LEU A 45 -9.15 5.87 -6.17
N PRO A 46 -7.82 5.86 -5.94
CA PRO A 46 -6.93 6.79 -6.63
C PRO A 46 -7.05 6.65 -8.16
N GLU A 47 -6.91 7.75 -8.89
CA GLU A 47 -6.72 7.74 -10.36
C GLU A 47 -5.33 7.23 -10.76
N ALA A 48 -4.40 7.14 -9.80
CA ALA A 48 -3.03 6.71 -10.05
C ALA A 48 -2.98 5.29 -10.64
N ARG A 49 -2.29 5.17 -11.78
CA ARG A 49 -1.99 3.88 -12.43
C ARG A 49 -0.81 3.15 -11.80
N SER A 50 -0.29 3.65 -10.68
CA SER A 50 0.80 3.06 -9.91
C SER A 50 0.31 2.71 -8.49
N GLY A 51 1.02 1.80 -7.83
CA GLY A 51 0.69 1.37 -6.48
C GLY A 51 -0.40 0.29 -6.40
N VAL A 52 -1.39 0.48 -5.53
CA VAL A 52 -2.34 -0.59 -5.14
C VAL A 52 -3.47 -0.81 -6.15
N VAL A 53 -3.88 0.22 -6.90
CA VAL A 53 -5.04 0.15 -7.81
C VAL A 53 -4.86 -0.91 -8.91
N PRO A 54 -3.73 -0.95 -9.65
CA PRO A 54 -3.52 -2.01 -10.65
C PRO A 54 -3.53 -3.42 -10.06
N ILE A 55 -3.10 -3.58 -8.80
CA ILE A 55 -3.09 -4.87 -8.11
C ILE A 55 -4.51 -5.28 -7.76
N VAL A 56 -5.33 -4.36 -7.25
CA VAL A 56 -6.75 -4.60 -6.98
C VAL A 56 -7.50 -4.96 -8.26
N GLU A 57 -7.32 -4.18 -9.34
CA GLU A 57 -7.95 -4.44 -10.64
C GLU A 57 -7.52 -5.79 -11.22
N LYS A 58 -6.22 -6.11 -11.19
CA LYS A 58 -5.69 -7.41 -11.61
C LYS A 58 -6.26 -8.55 -10.78
N LEU A 59 -6.32 -8.40 -9.46
CA LEU A 59 -6.79 -9.44 -8.56
C LEU A 59 -8.29 -9.69 -8.74
N ALA A 60 -9.08 -8.63 -8.95
CA ALA A 60 -10.49 -8.75 -9.29
C ALA A 60 -10.70 -9.47 -10.62
N TYR A 61 -9.93 -9.11 -11.64
CA TYR A 61 -9.98 -9.79 -12.93
C TYR A 61 -9.69 -11.29 -12.81
N VAL A 62 -8.58 -11.67 -12.15
CA VAL A 62 -8.18 -13.08 -11.97
C VAL A 62 -9.21 -13.87 -11.16
N ASN A 63 -9.79 -13.27 -10.12
CA ASN A 63 -10.76 -13.95 -9.24
C ASN A 63 -12.22 -13.80 -9.69
N LYS A 64 -12.45 -13.22 -10.88
CA LYS A 64 -13.80 -12.92 -11.41
C LYS A 64 -14.68 -12.15 -10.40
N ALA A 65 -14.06 -11.26 -9.62
CA ALA A 65 -14.75 -10.41 -8.66
C ALA A 65 -15.12 -9.07 -9.30
N SER A 66 -16.27 -8.52 -8.94
CA SER A 66 -16.66 -7.16 -9.32
C SER A 66 -16.01 -6.12 -8.41
N ILE A 67 -15.63 -4.97 -8.98
CA ILE A 67 -15.19 -3.79 -8.22
C ILE A 67 -16.24 -2.69 -8.37
N ASN A 68 -16.87 -2.32 -7.26
CA ASN A 68 -17.86 -1.24 -7.20
C ASN A 68 -17.16 0.12 -6.99
N VAL A 69 -16.58 0.66 -8.07
CA VAL A 69 -15.92 1.97 -8.03
C VAL A 69 -16.94 3.09 -8.21
N VAL A 70 -17.28 3.79 -7.12
CA VAL A 70 -18.24 4.92 -7.15
C VAL A 70 -17.60 6.23 -7.56
N ARG A 71 -16.29 6.38 -7.31
CA ARG A 71 -15.52 7.57 -7.73
C ARG A 71 -14.04 7.24 -7.83
N ARG A 72 -13.34 7.94 -8.72
CA ARG A 72 -11.88 8.04 -8.70
C ARG A 72 -11.47 9.46 -8.36
N VAL A 73 -10.35 9.60 -7.66
CA VAL A 73 -9.80 10.89 -7.24
C VAL A 73 -8.29 10.93 -7.44
N ASN A 74 -7.75 12.09 -7.79
CA ASN A 74 -6.33 12.28 -8.08
C ASN A 74 -5.49 12.70 -6.85
N SER A 75 -6.12 12.89 -5.69
CA SER A 75 -5.45 13.31 -4.44
C SER A 75 -5.73 12.32 -3.32
N LEU A 76 -4.65 11.85 -2.66
CA LEU A 76 -4.74 10.97 -1.51
C LEU A 76 -5.41 11.65 -0.30
N GLU A 77 -5.15 12.93 -0.07
CA GLU A 77 -5.77 13.66 1.04
C GLU A 77 -7.27 13.88 0.80
N LEU A 78 -7.67 14.19 -0.45
CA LEU A 78 -9.09 14.26 -0.81
C LEU A 78 -9.77 12.90 -0.64
N LEU A 79 -9.09 11.82 -1.06
CA LEU A 79 -9.58 10.46 -0.89
C LEU A 79 -9.83 10.14 0.59
N LYS A 80 -8.86 10.45 1.46
CA LYS A 80 -9.01 10.26 2.92
C LYS A 80 -10.19 11.06 3.47
N GLN A 81 -10.31 12.35 3.11
CA GLN A 81 -11.43 13.19 3.54
C GLN A 81 -12.79 12.61 3.12
N MET A 82 -12.91 12.14 1.88
CA MET A 82 -14.15 11.54 1.40
C MET A 82 -14.50 10.23 2.12
N VAL A 83 -13.51 9.41 2.45
CA VAL A 83 -13.70 8.17 3.23
C VAL A 83 -14.04 8.48 4.69
N SER A 84 -13.42 9.49 5.29
CA SER A 84 -13.77 9.97 6.64
C SER A 84 -15.22 10.49 6.71
N GLY A 85 -15.79 10.95 5.59
CA GLY A 85 -17.20 11.35 5.48
C GLY A 85 -18.23 10.21 5.59
N GLY A 86 -17.82 8.94 5.67
CA GLY A 86 -18.68 7.83 6.11
C GLY A 86 -19.47 7.08 5.04
N GLN A 87 -19.46 7.53 3.78
CA GLN A 87 -20.32 6.97 2.72
C GLN A 87 -19.58 6.05 1.74
N ALA A 88 -18.26 5.95 1.84
CA ALA A 88 -17.45 5.15 0.93
C ALA A 88 -16.21 4.58 1.61
N HIS A 89 -15.60 3.59 0.96
CA HIS A 89 -14.43 2.86 1.43
C HIS A 89 -13.28 3.02 0.44
N THR A 90 -12.06 2.66 0.85
CA THR A 90 -10.91 2.68 -0.05
C THR A 90 -9.93 1.58 0.28
N VAL A 91 -9.16 1.15 -0.72
CA VAL A 91 -8.06 0.20 -0.54
C VAL A 91 -6.75 0.98 -0.57
N LEU A 92 -6.04 0.99 0.56
CA LEU A 92 -4.77 1.67 0.73
C LEU A 92 -3.82 0.83 1.58
N PRO A 93 -2.50 0.92 1.34
CA PRO A 93 -1.52 0.34 2.26
C PRO A 93 -1.62 0.99 3.64
N LYS A 94 -1.46 0.20 4.71
CA LYS A 94 -1.51 0.70 6.11
C LYS A 94 -0.58 1.91 6.32
N SER A 95 0.60 1.92 5.68
CA SER A 95 1.56 3.02 5.73
C SER A 95 0.99 4.37 5.29
N ALA A 96 0.03 4.41 4.36
CA ALA A 96 -0.57 5.64 3.85
C ALA A 96 -1.55 6.30 4.83
N ILE A 97 -2.00 5.56 5.84
CA ILE A 97 -3.04 5.97 6.80
C ILE A 97 -2.60 5.80 8.27
N MET A 98 -1.30 5.66 8.52
CA MET A 98 -0.76 5.47 9.87
C MET A 98 -1.03 6.66 10.80
N ARG A 99 -1.16 7.87 10.25
CA ARG A 99 -1.52 9.06 11.03
C ARG A 99 -2.98 8.99 11.43
N GLU A 100 -3.87 8.75 10.47
CA GLU A 100 -5.31 8.69 10.65
C GLU A 100 -5.74 7.53 11.55
N LEU A 101 -5.01 6.41 11.49
CA LEU A 101 -5.13 5.30 12.44
C LEU A 101 -4.77 5.70 13.87
N ARG A 102 -3.68 6.46 14.05
CA ARG A 102 -3.25 6.94 15.37
C ARG A 102 -4.20 7.99 15.94
N GLU A 103 -4.77 8.82 15.08
CA GLU A 103 -5.75 9.85 15.44
C GLU A 103 -7.17 9.28 15.62
N GLY A 104 -7.40 8.01 15.26
CA GLY A 104 -8.72 7.38 15.31
C GLY A 104 -9.72 7.95 14.29
N SER A 105 -9.28 8.74 13.31
CA SER A 105 -10.12 9.34 12.28
C SER A 105 -10.46 8.37 11.14
N LEU A 106 -9.68 7.30 11.01
CA LEU A 106 -9.94 6.16 10.13
C LEU A 106 -9.69 4.84 10.87
N ALA A 107 -10.46 3.81 10.52
CA ALA A 107 -10.27 2.43 10.91
C ALA A 107 -9.73 1.61 9.73
N VAL A 108 -9.16 0.43 9.99
CA VAL A 108 -8.73 -0.48 8.92
C VAL A 108 -9.33 -1.86 9.05
N CYS A 109 -9.59 -2.50 7.92
CA CYS A 109 -10.03 -3.88 7.81
C CYS A 109 -9.01 -4.68 6.98
N PRO A 110 -8.41 -5.76 7.51
CA PRO A 110 -7.51 -6.62 6.72
C PRO A 110 -8.24 -7.37 5.60
N ILE A 111 -7.67 -7.35 4.39
CA ILE A 111 -8.10 -8.21 3.28
C ILE A 111 -7.25 -9.47 3.27
N VAL A 112 -7.87 -10.64 3.42
CA VAL A 112 -7.15 -11.92 3.66
C VAL A 112 -7.28 -12.96 2.55
N ASP A 113 -8.28 -12.86 1.67
CA ASP A 113 -8.55 -13.90 0.68
C ASP A 113 -9.10 -13.33 -0.64
N PRO A 114 -8.27 -13.24 -1.70
CA PRO A 114 -6.80 -13.28 -1.65
C PRO A 114 -6.16 -12.07 -0.95
N VAL A 115 -4.99 -12.29 -0.35
CA VAL A 115 -4.16 -11.22 0.24
C VAL A 115 -3.59 -10.32 -0.86
N LEU A 116 -3.77 -9.01 -0.74
CA LEU A 116 -3.11 -8.01 -1.60
C LEU A 116 -1.62 -7.92 -1.24
N ASN A 117 -0.75 -8.01 -2.25
CA ASN A 117 0.70 -7.86 -2.10
C ASN A 117 1.20 -6.79 -3.06
N GLN A 118 1.70 -5.68 -2.52
CA GLN A 118 2.25 -4.58 -3.31
C GLN A 118 3.77 -4.48 -3.16
N PRO A 119 4.57 -5.11 -4.05
CA PRO A 119 6.03 -4.94 -4.00
C PRO A 119 6.42 -3.47 -4.20
N VAL A 120 7.43 -3.02 -3.46
CA VAL A 120 8.00 -1.66 -3.56
C VAL A 120 9.47 -1.81 -3.93
N SER A 121 9.84 -1.38 -5.12
CA SER A 121 11.20 -1.57 -5.66
C SER A 121 11.92 -0.25 -5.89
N ILE A 122 13.23 -0.27 -5.74
CA ILE A 122 14.13 0.84 -6.05
C ILE A 122 14.73 0.57 -7.42
N GLY A 123 14.72 1.58 -8.28
CA GLY A 123 15.30 1.50 -9.63
C GLY A 123 16.12 2.73 -9.93
N ALA A 124 17.21 2.54 -10.67
CA ALA A 124 18.00 3.62 -11.25
C ALA A 124 18.01 3.45 -12.78
N THR A 125 18.19 4.55 -13.51
CA THR A 125 18.37 4.48 -14.97
C THR A 125 19.70 3.84 -15.31
N ARG A 126 19.74 3.04 -16.38
CA ARG A 126 20.97 2.40 -16.85
C ARG A 126 22.06 3.41 -17.22
N ASP A 127 21.67 4.56 -17.76
CA ASP A 127 22.57 5.64 -18.18
C ASP A 127 22.98 6.59 -17.04
N CYS A 128 22.78 6.17 -15.78
CA CYS A 128 23.16 6.99 -14.64
C CYS A 128 24.67 7.23 -14.63
N LYS A 129 25.08 8.48 -14.89
CA LYS A 129 26.50 8.87 -14.98
C LYS A 129 27.22 8.96 -13.62
N VAL A 130 26.53 8.63 -12.52
CA VAL A 130 27.02 8.73 -11.13
C VAL A 130 26.86 7.40 -10.37
N PRO A 131 27.51 6.31 -10.81
CA PRO A 131 27.30 4.97 -10.25
C PRO A 131 27.59 4.89 -8.75
N ARG A 132 28.64 5.57 -8.26
CA ARG A 132 28.98 5.62 -6.83
C ARG A 132 27.89 6.25 -5.97
N LEU A 133 27.18 7.25 -6.50
CA LEU A 133 26.06 7.87 -5.80
C LEU A 133 24.88 6.91 -5.71
N VAL A 134 24.58 6.19 -6.79
CA VAL A 134 23.51 5.19 -6.82
C VAL A 134 23.80 4.06 -5.84
N GLU A 135 25.03 3.55 -5.81
CA GLU A 135 25.47 2.53 -4.85
C GLU A 135 25.34 3.02 -3.41
N ARG A 136 25.79 4.25 -3.13
CA ARG A 136 25.70 4.81 -1.78
C ARG A 136 24.25 5.06 -1.35
N ALA A 137 23.40 5.53 -2.28
CA ALA A 137 21.98 5.72 -2.03
C ALA A 137 21.26 4.38 -1.82
N ASP A 138 21.55 3.34 -2.61
CA ASP A 138 21.02 1.99 -2.42
C ASP A 138 21.36 1.45 -1.03
N MET A 139 22.63 1.60 -0.60
CA MET A 139 23.06 1.20 0.73
C MET A 139 22.30 1.94 1.84
N ILE A 140 22.19 3.27 1.76
CA ILE A 140 21.45 4.07 2.75
C ILE A 140 19.97 3.66 2.77
N LEU A 141 19.35 3.50 1.60
CA LEU A 141 17.95 3.09 1.50
C LEU A 141 17.74 1.70 2.11
N ARG A 142 18.56 0.71 1.78
CA ARG A 142 18.48 -0.64 2.38
C ARG A 142 18.59 -0.61 3.89
N HIS A 143 19.55 0.14 4.41
CA HIS A 143 19.74 0.31 5.85
C HIS A 143 18.51 0.95 6.51
N THR A 144 18.01 2.07 5.97
CA THR A 144 16.83 2.76 6.49
C THR A 144 15.58 1.88 6.42
N LEU A 145 15.35 1.18 5.30
CA LEU A 145 14.20 0.29 5.17
C LEU A 145 14.28 -0.89 6.15
N SER A 146 15.48 -1.43 6.38
CA SER A 146 15.70 -2.49 7.37
C SER A 146 15.38 -2.01 8.79
N ALA A 147 15.83 -0.81 9.16
CA ALA A 147 15.53 -0.20 10.45
C ALA A 147 14.02 0.11 10.63
N LEU A 148 13.35 0.60 9.57
CA LEU A 148 11.90 0.89 9.61
C LEU A 148 11.05 -0.38 9.76
N VAL A 149 11.47 -1.48 9.14
CA VAL A 149 10.79 -2.78 9.28
C VAL A 149 11.08 -3.38 10.66
N ALA A 150 12.33 -3.34 11.13
CA ALA A 150 12.71 -3.84 12.45
C ALA A 150 12.02 -3.09 13.60
N SER A 151 11.77 -1.80 13.44
CA SER A 151 11.06 -0.97 14.43
C SER A 151 9.52 -1.04 14.33
N ASP A 152 8.97 -1.85 13.41
CA ASP A 152 7.52 -1.91 13.08
C ASP A 152 6.90 -0.56 12.66
N ALA A 153 7.74 0.47 12.45
CA ALA A 153 7.31 1.76 11.93
C ALA A 153 6.79 1.64 10.50
N TRP A 154 7.27 0.64 9.75
CA TRP A 154 6.74 0.25 8.47
C TRP A 154 6.36 -1.24 8.45
N PRO A 155 5.06 -1.58 8.45
CA PRO A 155 4.59 -2.97 8.49
C PRO A 155 4.76 -3.63 7.11
N ALA A 156 5.98 -4.05 6.84
CA ALA A 156 6.44 -4.60 5.57
C ALA A 156 7.35 -5.82 5.81
N THR A 157 7.51 -6.65 4.79
CA THR A 157 8.46 -7.77 4.79
C THR A 157 9.55 -7.47 3.78
N LEU A 158 10.81 -7.38 4.22
CA LEU A 158 11.94 -7.20 3.31
C LEU A 158 12.06 -8.40 2.38
N LEU A 159 12.19 -8.16 1.08
CA LEU A 159 12.52 -9.19 0.07
C LEU A 159 14.00 -9.19 -0.31
N PHE A 160 14.86 -8.68 0.58
CA PHE A 160 16.31 -8.74 0.48
C PHE A 160 16.88 -9.06 1.87
N GLU A 161 18.09 -9.58 1.92
CA GLU A 161 18.78 -9.84 3.18
C GLU A 161 19.12 -8.50 3.86
N PRO A 162 18.68 -8.27 5.11
CA PRO A 162 19.04 -7.07 5.84
C PRO A 162 20.54 -7.08 6.09
N ASP A 163 21.18 -5.91 5.97
CA ASP A 163 22.60 -5.77 6.31
C ASP A 163 22.77 -6.17 7.80
N THR A 164 23.52 -7.25 8.03
CA THR A 164 23.88 -7.68 9.38
C THR A 164 24.95 -6.71 9.88
N ILE A 165 24.66 -6.04 11.01
CA ILE A 165 25.60 -5.14 11.69
C ILE A 165 26.84 -5.90 12.12
#